data_AF-B0ZB92-F1
#
_entry.id   AF-B0ZB92-F1
#
_cell.length_a   1.000
_cell.length_b   1.000
_cell.length_c   1.000
_cell.angle_alpha   90.00
_cell.angle_beta   90.00
_cell.angle_gamma   90.00
#
_symmetry.space_group_name_H-M   'P 1'
#
loop_
_entity.id
_entity.type
_entity.pdbx_description
1 polymer ?
#
loop_
_entity_poly.entity_id
_entity_poly.type
_entity_poly.pdbx_seq_one_letter_code
_entity_poly.pdbx_strand_id
1 'polypeptide(L)' 'MSQTPNTIDITPTWGEWANIYRRLAETGETRAVRELRADFAKAMAAAAALNAIRSTFTDEQAEIVSKTVTAELSKQGY' A
#
# COMPACT_ATOMS: atom_id res chain seq x y z
N MET A 1 1.13 0.93 -38.91
CA MET A 1 0.65 0.63 -37.55
C MET A 1 1.68 1.18 -36.58
N SER A 2 1.40 2.34 -35.97
CA SER A 2 2.32 2.98 -35.03
C SER A 2 2.26 2.24 -33.69
N GLN A 3 3.37 1.63 -33.27
CA GLN A 3 3.48 1.04 -31.93
C GLN A 3 3.42 2.19 -30.91
N THR A 4 2.40 2.17 -30.05
CA THR A 4 2.36 3.00 -28.85
C THR A 4 3.47 2.51 -27.91
N PRO A 5 4.28 3.38 -27.30
CA PRO A 5 5.30 2.94 -26.36
C PRO A 5 4.62 2.19 -25.20
N ASN A 6 5.06 0.95 -24.94
CA ASN A 6 4.66 0.17 -23.77
C ASN A 6 5.20 0.88 -22.52
N THR A 7 4.42 1.79 -21.94
CA THR A 7 4.73 2.41 -20.65
C THR A 7 4.71 1.32 -19.57
N ILE A 8 5.88 1.02 -19.00
CA ILE A 8 5.98 0.14 -17.83
C ILE A 8 5.48 0.93 -16.63
N ASP A 9 4.45 0.43 -15.94
CA ASP A 9 4.01 1.00 -14.66
C ASP A 9 5.03 0.63 -13.57
N ILE A 10 5.68 1.66 -13.03
CA ILE A 10 6.69 1.56 -11.96
C ILE A 10 6.15 2.07 -10.62
N THR A 11 4.83 2.29 -10.51
CA THR A 11 4.21 2.75 -9.28
C THR A 11 4.30 1.65 -8.22
N PRO A 12 4.93 1.88 -7.06
CA PRO A 12 5.05 0.85 -6.04
C PRO A 12 3.67 0.50 -5.48
N THR A 13 3.47 -0.78 -5.13
CA THR A 13 2.30 -1.15 -4.34
C THR A 13 2.41 -0.60 -2.91
N TRP A 14 1.30 -0.58 -2.16
CA TRP A 14 1.32 -0.04 -0.80
C TRP A 14 2.26 -0.80 0.15
N GLY A 15 2.41 -2.13 -0.01
CA GLY A 15 3.39 -2.92 0.74
C GLY A 15 4.84 -2.58 0.37
N GLU A 16 5.13 -2.27 -0.90
CA GLU A 16 6.45 -1.83 -1.35
C GLU A 16 6.76 -0.41 -0.83
N TRP A 17 5.77 0.49 -0.89
CA TRP A 17 5.87 1.81 -0.29
C TRP A 17 6.10 1.73 1.23
N ALA A 18 5.41 0.83 1.93
CA ALA A 18 5.57 0.63 3.38
C ALA A 18 7.00 0.17 3.73
N ASN A 19 7.61 -0.67 2.91
CA ASN A 19 9.01 -1.05 3.06
C ASN A 19 9.97 0.13 2.91
N ILE A 20 9.74 1.01 1.93
CA ILE A 20 10.54 2.23 1.75
C ILE A 20 10.40 3.13 2.97
N TYR A 21 9.16 3.41 3.39
CA TYR A 21 8.88 4.23 4.57
C TYR A 21 9.56 3.67 5.82
N ARG A 22 9.41 2.36 6.09
CA ARG A 22 10.01 1.69 7.25
C ARG A 22 11.53 1.81 7.25
N ARG A 23 12.18 1.53 6.12
CA ARG A 23 13.65 1.64 6.00
C ARG A 23 14.14 3.05 6.29
N LEU A 24 13.49 4.07 5.72
CA LEU A 24 13.84 5.47 5.96
C LEU A 24 13.66 5.86 7.44
N ALA A 25 12.61 5.36 8.09
CA ALA A 25 12.37 5.57 9.50
C ALA A 25 13.45 4.90 10.37
N GLU A 26 13.81 3.64 10.07
CA GLU A 26 14.85 2.87 10.78
C GLU A 26 16.24 3.50 10.63
N THR A 27 16.56 4.09 9.47
CA THR A 27 17.85 4.74 9.23
C THR A 27 17.92 6.20 9.71
N GLY A 28 16.85 6.74 10.28
CA GLY A 28 16.82 8.10 10.82
C GLY A 28 16.71 9.21 9.76
N GLU A 29 16.24 8.89 8.55
CA GLU A 29 16.04 9.85 7.45
C GLU A 29 14.80 10.74 7.67
N THR A 30 14.84 11.52 8.76
CA THR A 30 13.68 12.24 9.29
C THR A 30 13.10 13.27 8.32
N ARG A 31 13.90 13.83 7.42
CA ARG A 31 13.42 14.74 6.37
C ARG A 31 12.55 14.00 5.35
N ALA A 32 13.03 12.87 4.82
CA ALA A 32 12.28 12.06 3.86
C ALA A 32 10.98 11.53 4.50
N VAL A 33 11.04 11.06 5.74
CA VAL A 33 9.85 10.62 6.49
C VAL A 33 8.82 11.75 6.66
N ARG A 34 9.27 13.00 6.86
CA ARG A 34 8.38 14.17 6.93
C ARG A 34 7.68 14.44 5.61
N GLU A 35 8.39 14.31 4.50
CA GLU A 35 7.84 14.50 3.15
C GLU A 35 6.80 13.42 2.81
N LEU A 36 6.96 12.20 3.35
CA LEU A 36 6.03 11.08 3.19
C LEU A 36 4.79 11.11 4.09
N ARG A 37 4.63 12.12 4.97
CA ARG A 37 3.53 12.19 5.95
C ARG A 37 2.15 12.16 5.32
N ALA A 38 1.97 12.83 4.18
CA ALA A 38 0.67 12.88 3.50
C ALA A 38 0.25 11.49 3.01
N ASP A 39 1.17 10.72 2.45
CA ASP A 39 0.89 9.37 1.95
C ASP A 39 0.68 8.39 3.10
N PHE A 40 1.47 8.50 4.17
CA PHE A 40 1.22 7.75 5.41
C PHE A 40 -0.19 8.02 5.96
N ALA A 41 -0.58 9.30 6.07
CA ALA A 41 -1.90 9.67 6.56
C ALA A 41 -3.02 9.10 5.68
N LYS A 42 -2.88 9.15 4.35
CA LYS A 42 -3.84 8.54 3.41
C LYS A 42 -3.93 7.03 3.58
N ALA A 43 -2.79 6.33 3.70
CA ALA A 43 -2.76 4.89 3.89
C ALA A 43 -3.49 4.47 5.18
N MET A 44 -3.24 5.18 6.29
CA MET A 44 -3.90 4.92 7.57
C MET A 44 -5.41 5.25 7.51
N ALA A 45 -5.80 6.33 6.83
CA ALA A 45 -7.21 6.66 6.62
C ALA A 45 -7.93 5.60 5.77
N ALA A 46 -7.30 5.11 4.70
CA ALA A 46 -7.84 4.05 3.86
C ALA A 46 -8.01 2.73 4.63
N ALA A 47 -7.04 2.36 5.47
CA ALA A 47 -7.15 1.19 6.33
C ALA A 47 -8.31 1.31 7.33
N ALA A 48 -8.50 2.48 7.94
CA ALA A 48 -9.64 2.75 8.81
C ALA A 48 -10.98 2.68 8.07
N ALA A 49 -11.07 3.27 6.87
CA ALA A 49 -12.27 3.21 6.04
C ALA A 49 -12.63 1.77 5.64
N LEU A 50 -11.63 0.96 5.26
CA LEU A 50 -11.83 -0.46 4.94
C LEU A 50 -12.36 -1.24 6.16
N ASN A 51 -11.80 -1.00 7.35
CA ASN A 51 -12.26 -1.61 8.59
C ASN A 51 -13.71 -1.21 8.92
N ALA A 52 -14.10 0.03 8.67
CA ALA A 52 -15.45 0.52 8.96
C ALA A 52 -16.55 -0.18 8.14
N ILE A 53 -16.22 -0.63 6.92
CA ILE A 53 -17.17 -1.33 6.04
C ILE A 53 -16.98 -2.85 6.05
N ARG A 54 -15.97 -3.38 6.76
CA ARG A 54 -15.60 -4.79 6.69
C ARG A 54 -16.74 -5.76 7.01
N SER A 55 -17.63 -5.39 7.92
CA SER A 55 -18.80 -6.21 8.29
C SER A 55 -19.88 -6.26 7.23
N THR A 56 -19.81 -5.42 6.19
CA THR A 56 -20.80 -5.37 5.11
C THR A 56 -20.34 -6.14 3.87
N PHE A 57 -19.17 -6.77 3.91
CA PHE A 57 -18.64 -7.51 2.77
C PHE A 57 -19.43 -8.79 2.53
N THR A 58 -19.66 -9.08 1.25
CA THR A 58 -20.00 -10.45 0.82
C THR A 58 -18.79 -11.37 1.01
N ASP A 59 -19.01 -12.68 1.00
CA ASP A 59 -17.92 -13.66 1.11
C ASP A 59 -16.86 -13.48 0.02
N GLU A 60 -17.28 -13.19 -1.21
CA GLU A 60 -16.37 -12.91 -2.34
C GLU A 60 -15.53 -11.64 -2.10
N GLN A 61 -16.15 -10.56 -1.62
CA GLN A 61 -15.44 -9.33 -1.28
C GLN A 61 -14.45 -9.55 -0.12
N ALA A 62 -14.85 -10.31 0.90
CA ALA A 62 -14.00 -10.67 2.03
C ALA A 62 -12.80 -11.51 1.57
N GLU A 63 -12.99 -12.45 0.65
CA GLU A 63 -11.91 -13.25 0.08
C GLU A 63 -10.91 -12.40 -0.71
N ILE A 64 -11.40 -11.48 -1.55
CA ILE A 64 -10.55 -10.54 -2.30
C ILE A 64 -9.71 -9.71 -1.33
N VAL A 65 -10.35 -9.08 -0.34
CA VAL A 65 -9.66 -8.26 0.67
C VAL A 65 -8.63 -9.09 1.43
N SER A 66 -8.98 -10.30 1.87
CA SER A 66 -8.06 -11.20 2.56
C SER A 66 -6.85 -11.52 1.70
N LYS A 67 -7.04 -11.88 0.42
CA LYS A 67 -5.95 -12.19 -0.51
C LYS A 67 -5.05 -10.98 -0.73
N THR A 68 -5.62 -9.80 -0.92
CA THR A 68 -4.87 -8.56 -1.11
C THR A 68 -4.05 -8.20 0.13
N VAL A 69 -4.66 -8.24 1.32
CA VAL A 69 -3.97 -7.94 2.58
C VAL A 69 -2.81 -8.93 2.80
N THR A 70 -3.05 -10.23 2.62
CA THR A 70 -2.00 -11.24 2.74
C THR A 70 -0.86 -10.97 1.74
N ALA A 71 -1.17 -10.70 0.47
CA ALA A 71 -0.15 -10.41 -0.54
C ALA A 71 0.69 -9.17 -0.21
N GLU A 72 0.06 -8.08 0.27
CA GLU A 72 0.78 -6.86 0.64
C GLU A 72 1.58 -6.99 1.94
N LEU A 73 1.12 -7.79 2.90
CA LEU A 73 1.85 -8.11 4.14
C LEU A 73 3.07 -8.99 3.86
N SER A 74 2.94 -9.97 2.97
CA SER A 74 4.05 -10.84 2.58
C SER A 74 5.20 -10.08 1.92
N LYS A 75 4.91 -9.02 1.15
CA LYS A 75 5.93 -8.09 0.64
C LYS A 75 6.73 -7.41 1.76
N GLN A 76 6.14 -7.24 2.93
CA GLN A 76 6.74 -6.59 4.11
C GLN A 76 7.43 -7.59 5.05
N GLY A 77 7.34 -8.89 4.79
CA GLY A 77 7.91 -9.95 5.61
C GLY A 77 6.98 -10.54 6.66
N TYR A 78 5.66 -10.40 6.50
CA TYR A 78 4.62 -10.96 7.37
C TYR A 78 3.74 -12.01 6.68
#